data_AF-A0A0F9WHB8-F1
#
_entry.id   AF-A0A0F9WHB8-F1
#
_cell.length_a   1.000
_cell.length_b   1.000
_cell.length_c   1.000
_cell.angle_alpha   90.00
_cell.angle_beta   90.00
_cell.angle_gamma   90.00
#
_symmetry.space_group_name_H-M   'P 1'
#
loop_
_entity.id
_entity.type
_entity.pdbx_description
1 polymer ?
#
loop_
_entity_poly.entity_id
_entity_poly.type
_entity_poly.pdbx_seq_one_letter_code
_entity_poly.pdbx_strand_id
1 'polypeptide(L)'
;MEQQKGIPGTKPFRVQIVELKTELSKLDGQIGDYKKKIEATKKNDANNSPMAPLIAKLKELTQDLSDLTSSKKECYDKINSLNETHGDFLKTPIEPKGSITTESIEKRLKNINLDMLKYPCNAQKSKSYEDEIKDLKLKKINLEAERKKHEALRQAQEEYKLLKAKLSEIYAKMDKKKADINEVKESMKGIKTEKNPVIVGYEKIICDLEAKKEEINKKIALNQAEIAKKKVDYDEYLNKKSIAEAYEKRRIEICDKIREMETRKENMEDEKDKCDASKYDSVIFFLEKKTGKSDERITFPIDIVMSLSQFKVTIPSTVGQISETISQLNKKKMIFLETVVIRKGELKSEIEKIVEEISKEKALLAELPISEIKLPRLQTKPGSN
;
A
#
# COMPACT_ATOMS: atom_id res chain seq x y z
N MET A 1 10.57 3.14 -14.22
CA MET A 1 10.49 4.32 -13.32
C MET A 1 10.52 5.55 -14.21
N GLU A 2 9.37 6.18 -14.44
CA GLU A 2 9.31 7.45 -15.16
C GLU A 2 10.13 8.49 -14.38
N GLN A 3 11.14 9.08 -15.01
CA GLN A 3 11.85 10.22 -14.44
C GLN A 3 10.83 11.33 -14.21
N GLN A 4 10.52 11.62 -12.95
CA GLN A 4 9.63 12.72 -12.59
C GLN A 4 10.15 14.01 -13.23
N LYS A 5 9.32 14.63 -14.09
CA LYS A 5 9.57 15.98 -14.63
C LYS A 5 10.09 16.89 -13.52
N GLY A 6 11.24 17.52 -13.75
CA GLY A 6 11.87 18.43 -12.81
C GLY A 6 11.08 19.73 -12.74
N ILE A 7 10.13 19.83 -11.80
CA ILE A 7 9.31 21.02 -11.60
C ILE A 7 10.11 21.99 -10.72
N PRO A 8 10.44 23.20 -11.22
CA PRO A 8 11.20 24.19 -10.46
C PRO A 8 10.57 24.50 -9.10
N GLY A 9 11.40 24.68 -8.07
CA GLY A 9 10.94 25.05 -6.74
C GLY A 9 10.22 23.96 -5.93
N THR A 10 10.14 22.71 -6.41
CA THR A 10 9.58 21.57 -5.64
C THR A 10 10.61 20.78 -4.83
N LYS A 11 11.91 20.90 -5.17
CA LYS A 11 13.03 20.23 -4.50
C LYS A 11 13.05 20.42 -2.96
N PRO A 12 12.92 21.63 -2.38
CA PRO A 12 12.97 21.79 -0.93
C PRO A 12 11.86 21.03 -0.20
N PHE A 13 10.62 21.06 -0.72
CA PHE A 13 9.50 20.32 -0.13
C PHE A 13 9.72 18.80 -0.19
N ARG A 14 10.30 18.29 -1.28
CA ARG A 14 10.64 16.87 -1.40
C ARG A 14 11.69 16.44 -0.38
N VAL A 15 12.73 17.26 -0.18
CA VAL A 15 13.76 17.01 0.84
C VAL A 15 13.14 17.00 2.24
N GLN A 16 12.32 18.00 2.57
CA GLN A 16 11.63 18.05 3.86
C GLN A 16 10.72 16.83 4.08
N ILE A 17 10.00 16.35 3.06
CA ILE A 17 9.19 15.13 3.17
C ILE A 17 10.06 13.92 3.52
N VAL A 18 11.24 13.80 2.93
CA VAL A 18 12.16 12.70 3.24
C VAL A 18 12.65 12.80 4.70
N GLU A 19 13.06 13.98 5.14
CA GLU A 19 13.50 14.23 6.53
C GLU A 19 12.40 13.90 7.54
N LEU A 20 11.18 14.41 7.31
CA LEU A 20 10.01 14.13 8.14
C LEU A 20 9.65 12.64 8.19
N LYS A 21 9.81 11.91 7.07
CA LYS A 21 9.61 10.45 7.05
C LYS A 21 10.67 9.71 7.86
N THR A 22 11.92 10.15 7.82
CA THR A 22 12.97 9.60 8.68
C THR A 22 12.67 9.85 10.16
N GLU A 23 12.18 11.04 10.50
CA GLU A 23 11.74 11.36 11.86
C GLU A 23 10.57 10.47 12.32
N LEU A 24 9.56 10.24 11.48
CA LEU A 24 8.47 9.30 11.76
C LEU A 24 8.99 7.89 12.08
N SER A 25 9.94 7.38 11.30
CA SER A 25 10.51 6.06 11.53
C SER A 25 11.25 5.98 12.87
N LYS A 26 11.89 7.08 13.32
CA LYS A 26 12.52 7.13 14.65
C LYS A 26 11.48 7.12 15.77
N LEU A 27 10.39 7.88 15.62
CA LEU A 27 9.29 7.89 16.60
C LEU A 27 8.63 6.51 16.71
N ASP A 28 8.42 5.82 15.59
CA ASP A 28 7.88 4.46 15.58
C ASP A 28 8.78 3.46 16.32
N GLY A 29 10.10 3.58 16.16
CA GLY A 29 11.08 2.83 16.94
C GLY A 29 10.96 3.09 18.44
N GLN A 30 10.90 4.37 18.84
CA GLN A 30 10.76 4.76 20.24
C GLN A 30 9.45 4.25 20.88
N ILE A 31 8.33 4.34 20.17
CA ILE A 31 7.04 3.79 20.61
C ILE A 31 7.15 2.28 20.82
N GLY A 32 7.77 1.57 19.86
CA GLY A 32 8.01 0.13 19.97
C GLY A 32 8.84 -0.24 21.20
N ASP A 33 9.87 0.53 21.51
CA ASP A 33 10.72 0.30 22.69
C ASP A 33 9.97 0.53 24.01
N TYR A 34 9.15 1.58 24.10
CA TYR A 34 8.31 1.80 25.29
C TYR A 34 7.24 0.72 25.45
N LYS A 35 6.64 0.23 24.36
CA LYS A 35 5.70 -0.91 24.42
C LYS A 35 6.39 -2.17 24.97
N LYS A 36 7.60 -2.48 24.52
CA LYS A 36 8.40 -3.59 25.07
C LYS A 36 8.73 -3.39 26.56
N LYS A 37 9.08 -2.17 26.98
CA LYS A 37 9.31 -1.85 28.40
C LYS A 37 8.06 -2.05 29.25
N ILE A 38 6.88 -1.68 28.74
CA ILE A 38 5.60 -1.94 29.40
C ILE A 38 5.39 -3.45 29.57
N GLU A 39 5.58 -4.25 28.52
CA GLU A 39 5.42 -5.70 28.60
C GLU A 39 6.39 -6.35 29.59
N ALA A 40 7.66 -5.94 29.55
CA ALA A 40 8.66 -6.42 30.50
C ALA A 40 8.28 -6.06 31.95
N THR A 41 7.79 -4.84 32.17
CA THR A 41 7.32 -4.38 33.50
C THR A 41 6.11 -5.19 33.95
N LYS A 42 5.12 -5.42 33.08
CA LYS A 42 3.96 -6.27 33.38
C LYS A 42 4.36 -7.69 33.76
N LYS A 43 5.33 -8.29 33.05
CA LYS A 43 5.83 -9.63 33.36
C LYS A 43 6.54 -9.67 34.72
N ASN A 44 7.35 -8.64 35.01
CA ASN A 44 8.01 -8.52 36.30
C ASN A 44 7.00 -8.33 37.44
N ASP A 45 6.01 -7.46 37.25
CA ASP A 45 4.93 -7.23 38.21
C ASP A 45 4.11 -8.50 38.43
N ALA A 46 3.81 -9.27 37.38
CA ALA A 46 3.10 -10.54 37.51
C ALA A 46 3.88 -11.57 38.34
N ASN A 47 5.20 -11.63 38.17
CA ASN A 47 6.06 -12.57 38.92
C ASN A 47 6.28 -12.14 40.38
N ASN A 48 6.37 -10.83 40.64
CA ASN A 48 6.58 -10.28 41.98
C ASN A 48 5.28 -9.92 42.69
N SER A 49 4.13 -10.14 42.05
CA SER A 49 2.82 -9.83 42.62
C SER A 49 2.56 -10.73 43.83
N PRO A 50 1.97 -10.19 44.92
CA PRO A 50 1.46 -11.01 46.01
C PRO A 50 0.40 -12.03 45.57
N MET A 51 -0.16 -11.87 44.35
CA MET A 51 -1.08 -12.82 43.74
C MET A 51 -0.40 -14.10 43.23
N ALA A 52 0.87 -14.02 42.78
CA ALA A 52 1.59 -15.16 42.20
C ALA A 52 1.72 -16.36 43.15
N PRO A 53 2.19 -16.21 44.42
CA PRO A 53 2.25 -17.33 45.36
C PRO A 53 0.87 -17.87 45.73
N LEU A 54 -0.17 -17.01 45.77
CA LEU A 54 -1.55 -17.44 46.05
C LEU A 54 -2.12 -18.29 44.90
N ILE A 55 -1.85 -17.93 43.65
CA ILE A 55 -2.24 -18.73 42.47
C ILE A 55 -1.53 -20.10 42.49
N ALA A 56 -0.24 -20.13 42.81
CA ALA A 56 0.51 -21.38 42.93
C ALA A 56 -0.07 -22.28 44.04
N LYS A 57 -0.32 -21.71 45.23
CA LYS A 57 -0.93 -22.42 46.36
C LYS A 57 -2.34 -22.92 46.04
N LEU A 58 -3.15 -22.14 45.32
CA LEU A 58 -4.48 -22.57 44.87
C LEU A 58 -4.41 -23.78 43.95
N LYS A 59 -3.47 -23.80 43.00
CA LYS A 59 -3.26 -24.94 42.09
C LYS A 59 -2.87 -26.19 42.86
N GLU A 60 -1.92 -26.09 43.78
CA GLU A 60 -1.48 -27.19 44.64
C GLU A 60 -2.65 -27.76 45.46
N LEU A 61 -3.39 -26.90 46.17
CA LEU A 61 -4.54 -27.32 46.97
C LEU A 61 -5.67 -27.96 46.12
N THR A 62 -5.83 -27.50 44.88
CA THR A 62 -6.83 -28.06 43.95
C THR A 62 -6.41 -29.45 43.46
N GLN A 63 -5.10 -29.65 43.20
CA GLN A 63 -4.55 -30.95 42.86
C GLN A 63 -4.69 -31.93 44.03
N ASP A 64 -4.30 -31.53 45.24
CA ASP A 64 -4.47 -32.34 46.45
C ASP A 64 -5.92 -32.80 46.66
N LEU A 65 -6.89 -31.91 46.40
CA LEU A 65 -8.31 -32.22 46.53
C LEU A 65 -8.77 -33.22 45.47
N SER A 66 -8.23 -33.12 44.25
CA SER A 66 -8.45 -34.09 43.18
C SER A 66 -7.92 -35.48 43.58
N ASP A 67 -6.72 -35.54 44.13
CA ASP A 67 -6.10 -36.80 44.55
C ASP A 67 -6.87 -37.45 45.71
N LEU A 68 -7.30 -36.65 46.69
CA LEU A 68 -8.17 -37.12 47.79
C LEU A 68 -9.53 -37.62 47.27
N THR A 69 -10.08 -37.00 46.23
CA THR A 69 -11.33 -37.44 45.60
C THR A 69 -11.16 -38.79 44.90
N SER A 70 -10.00 -39.02 44.27
CA SER A 70 -9.64 -40.31 43.70
C SER A 70 -9.46 -41.39 44.78
N SER A 71 -8.72 -41.10 45.85
CA SER A 71 -8.57 -42.04 46.98
C SER A 71 -9.90 -42.36 47.68
N LYS A 72 -10.80 -41.38 47.76
CA LYS A 72 -12.18 -41.60 48.24
C LYS A 72 -12.89 -42.63 47.37
N LYS A 73 -12.84 -42.45 46.04
CA LYS A 73 -13.46 -43.37 45.08
C LYS A 73 -12.91 -44.78 45.22
N GLU A 74 -11.59 -44.93 45.31
CA GLU A 74 -10.95 -46.24 45.52
C GLU A 74 -11.42 -46.94 46.81
N CYS A 75 -11.63 -46.18 47.89
CA CYS A 75 -12.15 -46.75 49.13
C CYS A 75 -13.61 -47.22 48.98
N TYR A 76 -14.44 -46.47 48.27
CA TYR A 76 -15.82 -46.89 47.96
C TYR A 76 -15.84 -48.12 47.06
N ASP A 77 -15.01 -48.18 46.02
CA ASP A 77 -14.91 -49.31 45.12
C ASP A 77 -14.49 -50.59 45.88
N LYS A 78 -13.53 -50.47 46.81
CA LYS A 78 -13.14 -51.58 47.70
C LYS A 78 -14.28 -52.01 48.63
N ILE A 79 -15.00 -51.07 49.24
CA ILE A 79 -16.17 -51.40 50.08
C ILE A 79 -17.26 -52.11 49.28
N ASN A 80 -17.54 -51.65 48.06
CA ASN A 80 -18.52 -52.27 47.18
C ASN A 80 -18.08 -53.70 46.80
N SER A 81 -16.81 -53.90 46.46
CA SER A 81 -16.27 -55.24 46.16
C SER A 81 -16.37 -56.20 47.34
N LEU A 82 -16.16 -55.72 48.58
CA LEU A 82 -16.35 -56.52 49.80
C LEU A 82 -17.82 -56.91 50.00
N ASN A 83 -18.75 -55.97 49.78
CA ASN A 83 -20.18 -56.23 49.87
C ASN A 83 -20.67 -57.21 48.77
N GLU A 84 -20.12 -57.12 47.56
CA GLU A 84 -20.45 -58.05 46.45
C GLU A 84 -19.93 -59.46 46.74
N THR A 85 -18.70 -59.58 47.26
CA THR A 85 -18.03 -60.86 47.50
C THR A 85 -18.61 -61.61 48.71
N HIS A 86 -18.96 -60.88 49.77
CA HIS A 86 -19.38 -61.47 51.06
C HIS A 86 -20.86 -61.25 51.41
N GLY A 87 -21.62 -60.54 50.57
CA GLY A 87 -23.00 -60.16 50.85
C GLY A 87 -23.11 -59.14 51.99
N ASP A 88 -24.28 -59.04 52.62
CA ASP A 88 -24.48 -58.16 53.78
C ASP A 88 -23.86 -58.78 55.06
N PHE A 89 -22.52 -58.77 55.11
CA PHE A 89 -21.73 -59.31 56.22
C PHE A 89 -21.93 -58.53 57.53
N LEU A 90 -22.64 -57.40 57.50
CA LEU A 90 -23.04 -56.64 58.69
C LEU A 90 -24.28 -57.23 59.37
N LYS A 91 -25.09 -58.05 58.67
CA LYS A 91 -26.31 -58.68 59.19
C LYS A 91 -26.16 -60.15 59.56
N THR A 92 -25.05 -60.79 59.17
CA THR A 92 -24.81 -62.21 59.45
C THR A 92 -24.26 -62.38 60.88
N PRO A 93 -24.92 -63.17 61.74
CA PRO A 93 -24.38 -63.50 63.05
C PRO A 93 -23.05 -64.25 62.89
N ILE A 94 -22.02 -63.80 63.62
CA ILE A 94 -20.65 -64.34 63.52
C ILE A 94 -20.55 -65.71 64.22
N GLU A 95 -21.51 -66.05 65.09
CA GLU A 95 -21.49 -67.29 65.86
C GLU A 95 -22.74 -68.14 65.60
N PRO A 96 -22.57 -69.44 65.28
CA PRO A 96 -23.68 -70.38 65.33
C PRO A 96 -24.14 -70.50 66.79
N LYS A 97 -25.37 -70.05 67.08
CA LYS A 97 -26.00 -70.24 68.39
C LYS A 97 -26.27 -71.72 68.60
N GLY A 98 -25.38 -72.35 69.39
CA GLY A 98 -25.56 -73.68 69.97
C GLY A 98 -25.61 -74.83 68.97
N SER A 99 -24.49 -75.49 68.72
CA SER A 99 -24.47 -76.90 68.32
C SER A 99 -23.04 -77.45 68.27
N ILE A 100 -22.90 -78.69 68.77
CA ILE A 100 -21.84 -79.69 68.53
C ILE A 100 -20.52 -79.14 67.93
N THR A 101 -19.46 -79.13 68.73
CA THR A 101 -18.11 -78.78 68.24
C THR A 101 -17.50 -79.90 67.39
N THR A 102 -16.58 -79.56 66.49
CA THR A 102 -15.77 -80.55 65.74
C THR A 102 -15.07 -81.53 66.67
N GLU A 103 -14.59 -81.06 67.83
CA GLU A 103 -14.02 -81.90 68.90
C GLU A 103 -15.03 -82.88 69.49
N SER A 104 -16.30 -82.48 69.64
CA SER A 104 -17.38 -83.37 70.11
C SER A 104 -17.70 -84.45 69.07
N ILE A 105 -17.66 -84.12 67.77
CA ILE A 105 -17.84 -85.08 66.68
C ILE A 105 -16.68 -86.09 66.64
N GLU A 106 -15.44 -85.62 66.78
CA GLU A 106 -14.25 -86.47 66.81
C GLU A 106 -14.24 -87.42 68.01
N LYS A 107 -14.64 -86.94 69.19
CA LYS A 107 -14.82 -87.79 70.39
C LYS A 107 -15.88 -88.88 70.13
N ARG A 108 -17.01 -88.54 69.49
CA ARG A 108 -18.07 -89.51 69.17
C ARG A 108 -17.62 -90.53 68.12
N LEU A 109 -16.92 -90.12 67.08
CA LEU A 109 -16.33 -91.02 66.07
C LEU A 109 -15.32 -92.00 66.71
N LYS A 110 -14.48 -91.52 67.63
CA LYS A 110 -13.54 -92.38 68.39
C LYS A 110 -14.28 -93.39 69.26
N ASN A 111 -15.36 -92.98 69.92
CA ASN A 111 -16.17 -93.88 70.76
C ASN A 111 -16.87 -94.97 69.92
N ILE A 112 -17.47 -94.61 68.78
CA ILE A 112 -18.09 -95.58 67.86
C ILE A 112 -17.04 -96.60 67.35
N ASN A 113 -15.84 -96.14 66.98
CA ASN A 113 -14.76 -97.03 66.56
C ASN A 113 -14.31 -97.99 67.69
N LEU A 114 -14.23 -97.50 68.92
CA LEU A 114 -13.91 -98.33 70.10
C LEU A 114 -15.02 -99.35 70.40
N ASP A 115 -16.28 -98.97 70.27
CA ASP A 115 -17.43 -99.86 70.49
C ASP A 115 -17.50 -100.97 69.43
N MET A 116 -17.22 -100.65 68.16
CA MET A 116 -17.11 -101.65 67.07
C MET A 116 -15.95 -102.63 67.27
N LEU A 117 -14.86 -102.21 67.91
CA LEU A 117 -13.70 -103.07 68.22
C LEU A 117 -13.92 -103.97 69.43
N LYS A 118 -14.68 -103.50 70.43
CA LYS A 118 -14.88 -104.19 71.72
C LYS A 118 -16.01 -105.20 71.72
N TYR A 119 -17.05 -104.99 70.90
CA TYR A 119 -18.26 -105.83 70.91
C TYR A 119 -18.54 -106.43 69.53
N PRO A 120 -18.84 -107.75 69.43
CA PRO A 120 -19.26 -108.35 68.16
C PRO A 120 -20.58 -107.72 67.70
N CYS A 121 -20.50 -106.92 66.65
CA CYS A 121 -21.65 -106.20 66.10
C CYS A 121 -22.51 -107.15 65.25
N ASN A 122 -23.83 -107.14 65.47
CA ASN A 122 -24.77 -107.75 64.53
C ASN A 122 -24.95 -106.85 63.29
N ALA A 123 -25.42 -107.41 62.17
CA ALA A 123 -25.55 -106.68 60.90
C ALA A 123 -26.38 -105.37 61.03
N GLN A 124 -27.38 -105.35 61.93
CA GLN A 124 -28.21 -104.18 62.21
C GLN A 124 -27.43 -103.04 62.88
N LYS A 125 -26.64 -103.34 63.93
CA LYS A 125 -25.83 -102.35 64.66
C LYS A 125 -24.66 -101.83 63.82
N SER A 126 -24.03 -102.70 63.02
CA SER A 126 -22.98 -102.28 62.08
C SER A 126 -23.50 -101.24 61.09
N LYS A 127 -24.67 -101.50 60.48
CA LYS A 127 -25.30 -100.55 59.54
C LYS A 127 -25.66 -99.22 60.22
N SER A 128 -26.18 -99.27 61.46
CA SER A 128 -26.47 -98.06 62.24
C SER A 128 -25.22 -97.23 62.55
N TYR A 129 -24.09 -97.87 62.90
CA TYR A 129 -22.83 -97.18 63.11
C TYR A 129 -22.24 -96.62 61.81
N GLU A 130 -22.35 -97.33 60.70
CA GLU A 130 -21.94 -96.83 59.38
C GLU A 130 -22.72 -95.57 58.97
N ASP A 131 -24.03 -95.57 59.17
CA ASP A 131 -24.89 -94.41 58.88
C ASP A 131 -24.57 -93.24 59.83
N GLU A 132 -24.34 -93.49 61.13
CA GLU A 132 -23.92 -92.47 62.10
C GLU A 132 -22.53 -91.89 61.76
N ILE A 133 -21.59 -92.72 61.32
CA ILE A 133 -20.25 -92.25 60.89
C ILE A 133 -20.35 -91.38 59.64
N LYS A 134 -21.19 -91.75 58.66
CA LYS A 134 -21.40 -90.95 57.44
C LYS A 134 -22.01 -89.59 57.78
N ASP A 135 -23.02 -89.56 58.63
CA ASP A 135 -23.67 -88.33 59.09
C ASP A 135 -22.70 -87.45 59.89
N LEU A 136 -21.92 -88.02 60.81
CA LEU A 136 -20.91 -87.30 61.58
C LEU A 136 -19.78 -86.74 60.70
N LYS A 137 -19.33 -87.47 59.67
CA LYS A 137 -18.34 -86.97 58.70
C LYS A 137 -18.91 -85.82 57.88
N LEU A 138 -20.14 -85.92 57.40
CA LEU A 138 -20.81 -84.86 56.66
C LEU A 138 -20.99 -83.60 57.51
N LYS A 139 -21.42 -83.77 58.77
CA LYS A 139 -21.52 -82.69 59.76
C LYS A 139 -20.17 -82.02 60.04
N LYS A 140 -19.08 -82.80 60.14
CA LYS A 140 -17.72 -82.27 60.32
C LYS A 140 -17.29 -81.40 59.14
N ILE A 141 -17.47 -81.89 57.91
CA ILE A 141 -17.12 -81.14 56.69
C ILE A 141 -17.92 -79.83 56.61
N ASN A 142 -19.21 -79.87 56.92
CA ASN A 142 -20.07 -78.68 56.93
C ASN A 142 -19.63 -77.67 57.99
N LEU A 143 -19.31 -78.10 59.21
CA LEU A 143 -18.82 -77.22 60.29
C LEU A 143 -17.46 -76.60 59.94
N GLU A 144 -16.55 -77.35 59.32
CA GLU A 144 -15.27 -76.81 58.85
C GLU A 144 -15.45 -75.77 57.73
N ALA A 145 -16.37 -76.02 56.79
CA ALA A 145 -16.72 -75.08 55.74
C ALA A 145 -17.37 -73.80 56.30
N GLU A 146 -18.27 -73.94 57.27
CA GLU A 146 -18.88 -72.80 57.98
C GLU A 146 -17.85 -72.00 58.76
N ARG A 147 -16.91 -72.66 59.47
CA ARG A 147 -15.84 -71.97 60.19
C ARG A 147 -14.96 -71.14 59.25
N LYS A 148 -14.56 -71.69 58.11
CA LYS A 148 -13.80 -70.95 57.08
C LYS A 148 -14.60 -69.76 56.54
N LYS A 149 -15.92 -69.92 56.33
CA LYS A 149 -16.80 -68.83 55.92
C LYS A 149 -16.90 -67.73 56.99
N HIS A 150 -17.02 -68.10 58.26
CA HIS A 150 -17.04 -67.14 59.38
C HIS A 150 -15.72 -66.40 59.55
N GLU A 151 -14.59 -67.08 59.35
CA GLU A 151 -13.27 -66.47 59.38
C GLU A 151 -13.07 -65.46 58.25
N ALA A 152 -13.45 -65.82 57.02
CA ALA A 152 -13.46 -64.90 55.88
C ALA A 152 -14.40 -63.71 56.10
N LEU A 153 -15.57 -63.94 56.70
CA LEU A 153 -16.52 -62.88 57.05
C LEU A 153 -15.95 -61.91 58.10
N ARG A 154 -15.23 -62.45 59.10
CA ARG A 154 -14.55 -61.65 60.13
C ARG A 154 -13.45 -60.79 59.54
N GLN A 155 -12.63 -61.35 58.65
CA GLN A 155 -11.58 -60.59 57.94
C GLN A 155 -12.21 -59.46 57.10
N ALA A 156 -13.27 -59.75 56.34
CA ALA A 156 -14.01 -58.75 55.56
C ALA A 156 -14.61 -57.64 56.45
N GLN A 157 -15.12 -57.97 57.64
CA GLN A 157 -15.60 -56.98 58.61
C GLN A 157 -14.48 -56.08 59.16
N GLU A 158 -13.31 -56.65 59.44
CA GLU A 158 -12.14 -55.89 59.90
C GLU A 158 -11.63 -54.94 58.79
N GLU A 159 -11.53 -55.43 57.55
CA GLU A 159 -11.18 -54.61 56.38
C GLU A 159 -12.19 -53.49 56.13
N TYR A 160 -13.49 -53.78 56.25
CA TYR A 160 -14.54 -52.77 56.14
C TYR A 160 -14.40 -51.67 57.20
N LYS A 161 -14.11 -52.03 58.46
CA LYS A 161 -13.86 -51.05 59.54
C LYS A 161 -12.64 -50.17 59.22
N LEU A 162 -11.56 -50.75 58.71
CA LEU A 162 -10.36 -50.01 58.30
C LEU A 162 -10.64 -49.06 57.13
N LEU A 163 -11.37 -49.50 56.10
CA LEU A 163 -11.75 -48.67 54.96
C LEU A 163 -12.69 -47.53 55.37
N LYS A 164 -13.61 -47.79 56.30
CA LYS A 164 -14.50 -46.76 56.85
C LYS A 164 -13.75 -45.71 57.66
N ALA A 165 -12.76 -46.12 58.46
CA ALA A 165 -11.88 -45.20 59.17
C ALA A 165 -11.08 -44.32 58.18
N LYS A 166 -10.49 -44.93 57.14
CA LYS A 166 -9.80 -44.21 56.06
C LYS A 166 -10.71 -43.22 55.34
N LEU A 167 -11.95 -43.58 55.03
CA LEU A 167 -12.93 -42.65 54.43
C LEU A 167 -13.17 -41.44 55.34
N SER A 168 -13.35 -41.65 56.65
CA SER A 168 -13.53 -40.56 57.61
C SER A 168 -12.33 -39.61 57.62
N GLU A 169 -11.11 -40.14 57.56
CA GLU A 169 -9.88 -39.33 57.46
C GLU A 169 -9.81 -38.55 56.14
N ILE A 170 -10.18 -39.17 55.02
CA ILE A 170 -10.22 -38.51 53.71
C ILE A 170 -11.23 -37.36 53.72
N TYR A 171 -12.43 -37.56 54.28
CA TYR A 171 -13.42 -36.49 54.42
C TYR A 171 -12.89 -35.33 55.26
N ALA A 172 -12.28 -35.60 56.41
CA ALA A 172 -11.68 -34.56 57.26
C ALA A 172 -10.56 -33.78 56.54
N LYS A 173 -9.74 -34.46 55.74
CA LYS A 173 -8.70 -33.80 54.91
C LYS A 173 -9.30 -32.97 53.77
N MET A 174 -10.34 -33.47 53.10
CA MET A 174 -11.04 -32.73 52.04
C MET A 174 -11.68 -31.45 52.56
N ASP A 175 -12.31 -31.49 53.74
CA ASP A 175 -12.96 -30.32 54.33
C ASP A 175 -11.94 -29.25 54.74
N LYS A 176 -10.79 -29.66 55.31
CA LYS A 176 -9.67 -28.75 55.57
C LYS A 176 -9.15 -28.10 54.30
N LYS A 177 -8.87 -28.89 53.25
CA LYS A 177 -8.36 -28.37 51.97
C LYS A 177 -9.36 -27.44 51.27
N LYS A 178 -10.67 -27.70 51.39
CA LYS A 178 -11.72 -26.79 50.89
C LYS A 178 -11.74 -25.47 51.67
N ALA A 179 -11.56 -25.51 52.98
CA ALA A 179 -11.44 -24.31 53.80
C ALA A 179 -10.21 -23.48 53.38
N ASP A 180 -9.05 -24.13 53.22
CA ASP A 180 -7.81 -23.48 52.75
C ASP A 180 -7.99 -22.85 51.36
N ILE A 181 -8.68 -23.53 50.43
CA ILE A 181 -9.00 -22.98 49.10
C ILE A 181 -9.85 -21.72 49.21
N ASN A 182 -10.86 -21.73 50.09
CA ASN A 182 -11.73 -20.57 50.29
C ASN A 182 -10.97 -19.40 50.91
N GLU A 183 -10.10 -19.65 51.89
CA GLU A 183 -9.24 -18.64 52.51
C GLU A 183 -8.29 -17.99 51.48
N VAL A 184 -7.66 -18.81 50.63
CA VAL A 184 -6.80 -18.32 49.53
C VAL A 184 -7.63 -17.50 48.53
N LYS A 185 -8.87 -17.91 48.21
CA LYS A 185 -9.77 -17.15 47.34
C LYS A 185 -10.18 -15.80 47.92
N GLU A 186 -10.48 -15.73 49.21
CA GLU A 186 -10.79 -14.46 49.87
C GLU A 186 -9.55 -13.55 49.95
N SER A 187 -8.38 -14.12 50.24
CA SER A 187 -7.09 -13.40 50.23
C SER A 187 -6.80 -12.80 48.84
N MET A 188 -7.08 -13.54 47.77
CA MET A 188 -6.95 -13.06 46.39
C MET A 188 -7.92 -11.91 46.06
N LYS A 189 -9.16 -11.92 46.58
CA LYS A 189 -10.14 -10.84 46.38
C LYS A 189 -9.73 -9.55 47.10
N GLY A 190 -9.02 -9.65 48.22
CA GLY A 190 -8.55 -8.50 49.00
C GLY A 190 -7.39 -7.73 48.40
N ILE A 191 -6.68 -8.30 47.43
CA ILE A 191 -5.54 -7.64 46.76
C ILE A 191 -6.05 -6.66 45.71
N LYS A 192 -5.97 -5.35 46.00
CA LYS A 192 -6.20 -4.31 44.99
C LYS A 192 -5.06 -4.30 43.99
N THR A 193 -5.37 -4.48 42.70
CA THR A 193 -4.42 -4.30 41.61
C THR A 193 -4.47 -2.86 41.11
N GLU A 194 -3.66 -1.99 41.70
CA GLU A 194 -3.39 -0.68 41.11
C GLU A 194 -2.45 -0.82 39.91
N LYS A 195 -2.64 0.01 38.89
CA LYS A 195 -1.73 0.04 37.74
C LYS A 195 -0.36 0.53 38.20
N ASN A 196 0.69 -0.16 37.79
CA ASN A 196 2.06 0.26 38.09
C ASN A 196 2.31 1.69 37.55
N PRO A 197 2.74 2.64 38.39
CA PRO A 197 2.97 4.03 37.99
C PRO A 197 4.01 4.18 36.87
N VAL A 198 4.96 3.26 36.77
CA VAL A 198 5.95 3.23 35.68
C VAL A 198 5.28 2.92 34.34
N ILE A 199 4.30 2.01 34.32
CA ILE A 199 3.51 1.72 33.12
C ILE A 199 2.71 2.94 32.71
N VAL A 200 2.06 3.63 33.66
CA VAL A 200 1.32 4.87 33.40
C VAL A 200 2.24 5.96 32.82
N GLY A 201 3.48 6.06 33.34
CA GLY A 201 4.49 6.96 32.80
C GLY A 201 4.86 6.64 31.36
N TYR A 202 5.10 5.37 31.01
CA TYR A 202 5.37 4.96 29.64
C TYR A 202 4.17 5.15 28.71
N GLU A 203 2.95 4.88 29.17
CA GLU A 203 1.71 5.12 28.42
C GLU A 203 1.58 6.61 28.06
N LYS A 204 1.87 7.51 29.00
CA LYS A 204 1.86 8.96 28.75
C LYS A 204 2.89 9.36 27.69
N ILE A 205 4.11 8.85 27.79
CA ILE A 205 5.16 9.12 26.79
C ILE A 205 4.74 8.61 25.41
N ILE A 206 4.13 7.43 25.32
CA ILE A 206 3.61 6.91 24.04
C ILE A 206 2.56 7.86 23.46
N CYS A 207 1.60 8.33 24.27
CA CYS A 207 0.61 9.31 23.82
C CYS A 207 1.25 10.60 23.28
N ASP A 208 2.26 11.14 23.98
CA ASP A 208 2.97 12.34 23.52
C ASP A 208 3.73 12.11 22.19
N LEU A 209 4.31 10.92 22.00
CA LEU A 209 4.98 10.54 20.75
C LEU A 209 3.98 10.33 19.61
N GLU A 210 2.81 9.75 19.89
CA GLU A 210 1.72 9.57 18.91
C GLU A 210 1.17 10.93 18.46
N ALA A 211 0.99 11.90 19.37
CA ALA A 211 0.60 13.26 19.02
C ALA A 211 1.62 13.95 18.09
N LYS A 212 2.93 13.81 18.38
CA LYS A 212 4.00 14.32 17.49
C LYS A 212 3.98 13.64 16.11
N LYS A 213 3.67 12.35 16.06
CA LYS A 213 3.52 11.60 14.80
C LYS A 213 2.41 12.20 13.94
N GLU A 214 1.27 12.54 14.53
CA GLU A 214 0.18 13.20 13.82
C GLU A 214 0.57 14.59 13.30
N GLU A 215 1.29 15.40 14.09
CA GLU A 215 1.80 16.70 13.63
C GLU A 215 2.73 16.58 12.43
N ILE A 216 3.65 15.61 12.45
CA ILE A 216 4.56 15.36 11.32
C ILE A 216 3.77 14.92 10.08
N ASN A 217 2.77 14.05 10.24
CA ASN A 217 1.91 13.65 9.12
C ASN A 217 1.15 14.83 8.50
N LYS A 218 0.65 15.77 9.33
CA LYS A 218 0.04 17.02 8.84
C LYS A 218 1.04 17.85 8.04
N LYS A 219 2.30 18.00 8.50
CA LYS A 219 3.36 18.72 7.76
C LYS A 219 3.70 18.05 6.42
N ILE A 220 3.76 16.72 6.38
CA ILE A 220 3.96 15.97 5.13
C ILE A 220 2.82 16.25 4.14
N ALA A 221 1.57 16.22 4.60
CA ALA A 221 0.42 16.51 3.75
C ALA A 221 0.45 17.94 3.19
N LEU A 222 0.82 18.93 4.00
CA LEU A 222 0.99 20.32 3.55
C LEU A 222 2.07 20.44 2.47
N ASN A 223 3.24 19.84 2.69
CA ASN A 223 4.32 19.86 1.69
C ASN A 223 3.93 19.15 0.39
N GLN A 224 3.12 18.08 0.46
CA GLN A 224 2.59 17.41 -0.73
C GLN A 224 1.59 18.28 -1.49
N ALA A 225 0.73 19.02 -0.78
CA ALA A 225 -0.21 19.97 -1.38
C ALA A 225 0.53 21.12 -2.09
N GLU A 226 1.58 21.67 -1.47
CA GLU A 226 2.44 22.69 -2.10
C GLU A 226 3.14 22.17 -3.36
N ILE A 227 3.63 20.93 -3.34
CA ILE A 227 4.18 20.29 -4.54
C ILE A 227 3.11 20.19 -5.63
N ALA A 228 1.89 19.77 -5.28
CA ALA A 228 0.79 19.62 -6.24
C ALA A 228 0.41 20.98 -6.86
N LYS A 229 0.28 22.03 -6.06
CA LYS A 229 0.01 23.40 -6.52
C LYS A 229 1.09 23.87 -7.51
N LYS A 230 2.36 23.71 -7.17
CA LYS A 230 3.48 24.06 -8.09
C LYS A 230 3.49 23.25 -9.38
N LYS A 231 2.90 22.05 -9.42
CA LYS A 231 2.76 21.30 -10.67
C LYS A 231 1.73 21.97 -11.58
N VAL A 232 0.57 22.32 -11.02
CA VAL A 232 -0.50 23.00 -11.75
C VAL A 232 0.00 24.33 -12.31
N ASP A 233 0.64 25.16 -11.47
CA ASP A 233 1.20 26.45 -11.89
C ASP A 233 2.23 26.29 -13.02
N TYR A 234 3.04 25.23 -12.96
CA TYR A 234 4.06 24.96 -13.99
C TYR A 234 3.46 24.47 -15.30
N ASP A 235 2.43 23.63 -15.24
CA ASP A 235 1.72 23.15 -16.43
C ASP A 235 0.96 24.30 -17.11
N GLU A 236 0.34 25.21 -16.33
CA GLU A 236 -0.25 26.45 -16.85
C GLU A 236 0.80 27.35 -17.52
N TYR A 237 1.96 27.53 -16.89
CA TYR A 237 3.07 28.27 -17.47
C TYR A 237 3.54 27.66 -18.79
N LEU A 238 3.69 26.33 -18.87
CA LEU A 238 4.07 25.64 -20.10
C LEU A 238 3.05 25.85 -21.22
N ASN A 239 1.75 25.82 -20.90
CA ASN A 239 0.70 26.08 -21.87
C ASN A 239 0.77 27.53 -22.38
N LYS A 240 0.85 28.51 -21.47
CA LYS A 240 1.02 29.93 -21.84
C LYS A 240 2.26 30.17 -22.70
N LYS A 241 3.37 29.52 -22.37
CA LYS A 241 4.62 29.59 -23.16
C LYS A 241 4.42 29.02 -24.56
N SER A 242 3.78 27.86 -24.70
CA SER A 242 3.50 27.25 -26.02
C SER A 242 2.61 28.15 -26.88
N ILE A 243 1.60 28.78 -26.29
CA ILE A 243 0.71 29.73 -26.99
C ILE A 243 1.50 30.95 -27.45
N ALA A 244 2.34 31.51 -26.57
CA ALA A 244 3.21 32.63 -26.90
C ALA A 244 4.17 32.30 -28.06
N GLU A 245 4.80 31.12 -28.04
CA GLU A 245 5.71 30.67 -29.11
C GLU A 245 4.99 30.54 -30.45
N ALA A 246 3.75 30.05 -30.45
CA ALA A 246 2.92 29.97 -31.65
C ALA A 246 2.57 31.36 -32.22
N TYR A 247 2.23 32.33 -31.36
CA TYR A 247 1.97 33.70 -31.80
C TYR A 247 3.23 34.38 -32.34
N GLU A 248 4.38 34.21 -31.69
CA GLU A 248 5.64 34.80 -32.15
C GLU A 248 6.05 34.23 -33.51
N LYS A 249 5.92 32.91 -33.70
CA LYS A 249 6.16 32.27 -34.99
C LYS A 249 5.27 32.86 -36.09
N ARG A 250 3.96 33.02 -35.81
CA ARG A 250 3.02 33.62 -36.75
C ARG A 250 3.34 35.08 -37.06
N ARG A 251 3.81 35.86 -36.07
CA ARG A 251 4.27 37.24 -36.29
C ARG A 251 5.46 37.30 -37.25
N ILE A 252 6.45 36.41 -37.06
CA ILE A 252 7.61 36.31 -37.96
C ILE A 252 7.16 35.97 -39.38
N GLU A 253 6.27 34.98 -39.54
CA GLU A 253 5.75 34.58 -40.86
C GLU A 253 5.02 35.72 -41.59
N ILE A 254 4.22 36.52 -40.88
CA ILE A 254 3.53 37.69 -41.48
C ILE A 254 4.54 38.79 -41.85
N CYS A 255 5.52 39.06 -40.98
CA CYS A 255 6.57 40.04 -41.27
C CYS A 255 7.40 39.67 -42.50
N ASP A 256 7.76 38.39 -42.65
CA ASP A 256 8.53 37.91 -43.81
C ASP A 256 7.71 38.04 -45.10
N LYS A 257 6.41 37.72 -45.08
CA LYS A 257 5.49 37.96 -46.22
C LYS A 257 5.38 39.44 -46.59
N ILE A 258 5.26 40.33 -45.59
CA ILE A 258 5.21 41.77 -45.84
C ILE A 258 6.49 42.25 -46.52
N ARG A 259 7.67 41.79 -46.05
CA ARG A 259 8.95 42.13 -46.69
C ARG A 259 9.03 41.66 -48.14
N GLU A 260 8.61 40.43 -48.41
CA GLU A 260 8.60 39.89 -49.78
C GLU A 260 7.69 40.72 -50.70
N MET A 261 6.49 41.09 -50.23
CA MET A 261 5.59 41.97 -50.96
C MET A 261 6.15 43.39 -51.14
N GLU A 262 6.82 43.95 -50.14
CA GLU A 262 7.48 45.27 -50.21
C GLU A 262 8.62 45.27 -51.24
N THR A 263 9.46 44.23 -51.27
CA THR A 263 10.50 44.07 -52.30
C THR A 263 9.89 43.92 -53.69
N ARG A 264 8.79 43.16 -53.83
CA ARG A 264 8.08 43.02 -55.10
C ARG A 264 7.50 44.36 -55.58
N LYS A 265 6.96 45.15 -54.66
CA LYS A 265 6.45 46.50 -54.95
C LYS A 265 7.57 47.42 -55.45
N GLU A 266 8.72 47.44 -54.75
CA GLU A 266 9.88 48.25 -55.12
C GLU A 266 10.39 47.89 -56.55
N ASN A 267 10.50 46.60 -56.86
CA ASN A 267 10.88 46.15 -58.21
C ASN A 267 9.90 46.64 -59.30
N MET A 268 8.59 46.66 -59.03
CA MET A 268 7.60 47.17 -59.98
C MET A 268 7.63 48.70 -60.12
N GLU A 269 7.94 49.43 -59.04
CA GLU A 269 8.16 50.88 -59.08
C GLU A 269 9.40 51.21 -59.93
N ASP A 270 10.50 50.46 -59.75
CA ASP A 270 11.71 50.58 -60.59
C ASP A 270 11.43 50.28 -62.08
N GLU A 271 10.59 49.29 -62.39
CA GLU A 271 10.16 49.01 -63.76
C GLU A 271 9.36 50.18 -64.37
N LYS A 272 8.48 50.79 -63.58
CA LYS A 272 7.67 51.93 -63.99
C LYS A 272 8.55 53.16 -64.30
N ASP A 273 9.62 53.36 -63.55
CA ASP A 273 10.55 54.49 -63.71
C ASP A 273 11.48 54.31 -64.93
N LYS A 274 11.77 53.08 -65.35
CA LYS A 274 12.54 52.80 -66.58
C LYS A 274 11.81 53.17 -67.87
N CYS A 275 10.49 53.33 -67.83
CA CYS A 275 9.70 53.75 -68.97
C CYS A 275 9.73 55.27 -69.17
N ASP A 276 10.85 55.78 -69.72
CA ASP A 276 11.05 57.21 -69.98
C ASP A 276 11.15 57.53 -71.48
N ALA A 277 10.23 58.37 -71.96
CA ALA A 277 10.19 58.84 -73.35
C ALA A 277 11.12 60.04 -73.63
N SER A 278 11.69 60.67 -72.59
CA SER A 278 12.59 61.82 -72.71
C SER A 278 13.87 61.53 -73.50
N LYS A 279 14.25 60.24 -73.58
CA LYS A 279 15.38 59.77 -74.40
C LYS A 279 15.15 60.01 -75.89
N TYR A 280 13.90 59.95 -76.37
CA TYR A 280 13.57 60.33 -77.73
C TYR A 280 13.75 61.84 -77.94
N ASP A 281 13.31 62.66 -76.98
CA ASP A 281 13.42 64.12 -77.06
C ASP A 281 14.87 64.60 -77.05
N SER A 282 15.72 63.96 -76.25
CA SER A 282 17.15 64.27 -76.20
C SER A 282 17.86 63.99 -77.53
N VAL A 283 17.48 62.89 -78.20
CA VAL A 283 18.03 62.54 -79.52
C VAL A 283 17.47 63.44 -80.62
N ILE A 284 16.17 63.78 -80.58
CA ILE A 284 15.54 64.70 -81.52
C ILE A 284 16.19 66.08 -81.41
N PHE A 285 16.33 66.63 -80.20
CA PHE A 285 16.97 67.91 -79.95
C PHE A 285 18.42 67.95 -80.46
N PHE A 286 19.16 66.85 -80.29
CA PHE A 286 20.52 66.74 -80.80
C PHE A 286 20.57 66.75 -82.33
N LEU A 287 19.65 66.05 -82.98
CA LEU A 287 19.52 66.00 -84.44
C LEU A 287 19.10 67.38 -85.01
N GLU A 288 18.17 68.09 -84.36
CA GLU A 288 17.71 69.42 -84.77
C GLU A 288 18.80 70.49 -84.72
N LYS A 289 19.74 70.36 -83.77
CA LYS A 289 20.85 71.31 -83.61
C LYS A 289 21.94 71.18 -84.69
N LYS A 290 21.87 70.16 -85.56
CA LYS A 290 22.82 69.96 -86.65
C LYS A 290 22.41 70.77 -87.88
N THR A 291 23.15 71.83 -88.15
CA THR A 291 22.96 72.73 -89.30
C THR A 291 24.11 72.62 -90.30
N GLY A 292 23.82 72.55 -91.61
CA GLY A 292 24.81 72.44 -92.70
C GLY A 292 24.14 72.43 -94.08
N LYS A 293 24.91 72.27 -95.16
CA LYS A 293 24.34 72.10 -96.53
C LYS A 293 23.81 70.67 -96.72
N SER A 294 22.75 70.47 -97.51
CA SER A 294 22.02 69.19 -97.63
C SER A 294 22.89 67.95 -97.89
N ASP A 295 23.98 68.11 -98.64
CA ASP A 295 24.85 67.02 -99.10
C ASP A 295 26.11 66.81 -98.22
N GLU A 296 26.22 67.56 -97.12
CA GLU A 296 27.37 67.51 -96.22
C GLU A 296 27.30 66.23 -95.35
N ARG A 297 28.38 65.44 -95.32
CA ARG A 297 28.46 64.23 -94.51
C ARG A 297 28.54 64.59 -93.03
N ILE A 298 27.77 63.89 -92.20
CA ILE A 298 27.69 64.16 -90.76
C ILE A 298 28.20 62.96 -89.96
N THR A 299 28.92 63.26 -88.89
CA THR A 299 29.30 62.30 -87.85
C THR A 299 28.59 62.62 -86.54
N PHE A 300 28.11 61.58 -85.87
CA PHE A 300 27.40 61.67 -84.59
C PHE A 300 28.26 61.10 -83.45
N PRO A 301 28.14 61.65 -82.22
CA PRO A 301 28.69 60.99 -81.02
C PRO A 301 28.13 59.58 -80.86
N ILE A 302 28.93 58.67 -80.30
CA ILE A 302 28.60 57.25 -80.14
C ILE A 302 27.28 57.06 -79.39
N ASP A 303 27.00 57.87 -78.37
CA ASP A 303 25.78 57.75 -77.55
C ASP A 303 24.49 57.99 -78.36
N ILE A 304 24.55 58.91 -79.34
CA ILE A 304 23.43 59.21 -80.24
C ILE A 304 23.26 58.08 -81.25
N VAL A 305 24.36 57.55 -81.78
CA VAL A 305 24.36 56.38 -82.68
C VAL A 305 23.77 55.15 -81.98
N MET A 306 24.17 54.90 -80.73
CA MET A 306 23.62 53.83 -79.90
C MET A 306 22.13 54.03 -79.64
N SER A 307 21.69 55.25 -79.32
CA SER A 307 20.28 55.54 -79.07
C SER A 307 19.43 55.35 -80.34
N LEU A 308 19.89 55.84 -81.49
CA LEU A 308 19.24 55.61 -82.78
C LEU A 308 19.13 54.12 -83.14
N SER A 309 20.20 53.36 -82.88
CA SER A 309 20.23 51.90 -83.06
C SER A 309 19.25 51.20 -82.12
N GLN A 310 19.22 51.58 -80.84
CA GLN A 310 18.26 51.05 -79.84
C GLN A 310 16.81 51.33 -80.25
N PHE A 311 16.54 52.52 -80.80
CA PHE A 311 15.23 52.87 -81.34
C PHE A 311 14.96 52.26 -82.74
N LYS A 312 15.90 51.49 -83.29
CA LYS A 312 15.85 50.86 -84.62
C LYS A 312 15.66 51.87 -85.76
N VAL A 313 16.15 53.10 -85.61
CA VAL A 313 16.05 54.17 -86.63
C VAL A 313 17.35 54.23 -87.42
N THR A 314 17.28 54.45 -88.73
CA THR A 314 18.46 54.58 -89.58
C THR A 314 19.26 55.83 -89.21
N ILE A 315 20.58 55.67 -89.08
CA ILE A 315 21.51 56.76 -88.77
C ILE A 315 21.63 57.64 -90.01
N PRO A 316 21.28 58.95 -89.93
CA PRO A 316 21.40 59.83 -91.08
C PRO A 316 22.88 60.01 -91.44
N SER A 317 23.19 59.93 -92.73
CA SER A 317 24.55 60.07 -93.25
C SER A 317 24.81 61.47 -93.86
N THR A 318 23.74 62.22 -94.14
CA THR A 318 23.76 63.59 -94.67
C THR A 318 22.76 64.50 -93.96
N VAL A 319 22.96 65.83 -94.05
CA VAL A 319 22.06 66.84 -93.45
C VAL A 319 20.63 66.71 -94.00
N GLY A 320 20.47 66.40 -95.29
CA GLY A 320 19.16 66.21 -95.90
C GLY A 320 18.34 65.05 -95.31
N GLN A 321 18.99 64.04 -94.70
CA GLN A 321 18.32 62.86 -94.12
C GLN A 321 17.85 63.09 -92.68
N ILE A 322 18.28 64.17 -92.03
CA ILE A 322 17.95 64.45 -90.62
C ILE A 322 16.44 64.61 -90.41
N SER A 323 15.75 65.31 -91.31
CA SER A 323 14.30 65.56 -91.20
C SER A 323 13.48 64.28 -91.29
N GLU A 324 13.92 63.33 -92.12
CA GLU A 324 13.32 62.01 -92.27
C GLU A 324 13.57 61.16 -91.02
N THR A 325 14.80 61.14 -90.50
CA THR A 325 15.15 60.47 -89.24
C THR A 325 14.35 61.03 -88.05
N ILE A 326 14.18 62.35 -87.95
CA ILE A 326 13.36 63.00 -86.91
C ILE A 326 11.89 62.57 -87.05
N SER A 327 11.36 62.52 -88.27
CA SER A 327 9.99 62.04 -88.51
C SER A 327 9.79 60.57 -88.12
N GLN A 328 10.78 59.72 -88.39
CA GLN A 328 10.78 58.32 -87.96
C GLN A 328 10.89 58.18 -86.43
N LEU A 329 11.72 59.00 -85.78
CA LEU A 329 11.82 59.07 -84.31
C LEU A 329 10.50 59.51 -83.67
N ASN A 330 9.84 60.53 -84.21
CA ASN A 330 8.54 60.99 -83.73
C ASN A 330 7.45 59.92 -83.84
N LYS A 331 7.39 59.20 -84.98
CA LYS A 331 6.46 58.06 -85.13
C LYS A 331 6.73 56.96 -84.10
N LYS A 332 7.99 56.60 -83.88
CA LYS A 332 8.36 55.59 -82.88
C LYS A 332 8.15 56.05 -81.45
N LYS A 333 8.35 57.34 -81.17
CA LYS A 333 8.05 57.96 -79.88
C LYS A 333 6.56 57.84 -79.57
N MET A 334 5.67 58.09 -80.53
CA MET A 334 4.22 57.95 -80.32
C MET A 334 3.81 56.51 -80.03
N ILE A 335 4.32 55.53 -80.79
CA ILE A 335 4.08 54.10 -80.55
C ILE A 335 4.60 53.67 -79.17
N PHE A 336 5.79 54.15 -78.80
CA PHE A 336 6.37 53.89 -77.48
C PHE A 336 5.55 54.52 -76.36
N LEU A 337 5.05 55.76 -76.53
CA LEU A 337 4.20 56.44 -75.55
C LEU A 337 2.89 55.69 -75.31
N GLU A 338 2.21 55.23 -76.36
CA GLU A 338 0.98 54.43 -76.23
C GLU A 338 1.24 53.13 -75.44
N THR A 339 2.32 52.41 -75.79
CA THR A 339 2.71 51.18 -75.11
C THR A 339 3.11 51.42 -73.65
N VAL A 340 3.84 52.50 -73.38
CA VAL A 340 4.24 52.90 -72.03
C VAL A 340 3.06 53.33 -71.18
N VAL A 341 2.07 54.04 -71.74
CA VAL A 341 0.87 54.44 -71.00
C VAL A 341 0.08 53.20 -70.57
N ILE A 342 -0.10 52.22 -71.47
CA ILE A 342 -0.76 50.94 -71.14
C ILE A 342 0.04 50.21 -70.05
N ARG A 343 1.35 50.03 -70.25
CA ARG A 343 2.21 49.30 -69.30
C ARG A 343 2.30 49.98 -67.93
N LYS A 344 2.39 51.31 -67.88
CA LYS A 344 2.35 52.08 -66.61
C LYS A 344 1.00 51.96 -65.92
N GLY A 345 -0.10 51.86 -66.67
CA GLY A 345 -1.44 51.60 -66.13
C GLY A 345 -1.54 50.21 -65.49
N GLU A 346 -1.05 49.17 -66.18
CA GLU A 346 -0.97 47.80 -65.66
C GLU A 346 -0.12 47.73 -64.38
N LEU A 347 1.11 48.26 -64.42
CA LEU A 347 2.01 48.29 -63.26
C LEU A 347 1.40 49.06 -62.09
N LYS A 348 0.69 50.17 -62.34
CA LYS A 348 -0.01 50.92 -61.29
C LYS A 348 -1.12 50.08 -60.64
N SER A 349 -1.92 49.36 -61.43
CA SER A 349 -2.98 48.49 -60.90
C SER A 349 -2.39 47.32 -60.10
N GLU A 350 -1.27 46.73 -60.54
CA GLU A 350 -0.57 45.68 -59.79
C GLU A 350 0.03 46.20 -58.47
N ILE A 351 0.66 47.37 -58.49
CA ILE A 351 1.17 48.02 -57.28
C ILE A 351 0.03 48.31 -56.29
N GLU A 352 -1.12 48.82 -56.76
CA GLU A 352 -2.29 49.06 -55.90
C GLU A 352 -2.80 47.77 -55.24
N LYS A 353 -2.85 46.66 -55.96
CA LYS A 353 -3.20 45.34 -55.39
C LYS A 353 -2.21 44.88 -54.32
N ILE A 354 -0.90 45.02 -54.57
CA ILE A 354 0.13 44.66 -53.59
C ILE A 354 0.03 45.54 -52.35
N VAL A 355 -0.25 46.83 -52.50
CA VAL A 355 -0.45 47.76 -51.37
C VAL A 355 -1.67 47.35 -50.55
N GLU A 356 -2.78 46.96 -51.19
CA GLU A 356 -3.94 46.43 -50.48
C GLU A 356 -3.61 45.13 -49.72
N GLU A 357 -2.87 44.19 -50.33
CA GLU A 357 -2.45 42.94 -49.69
C GLU A 357 -1.52 43.19 -48.49
N ILE A 358 -0.53 44.08 -48.64
CA ILE A 358 0.32 44.54 -47.52
C ILE A 358 -0.54 45.14 -46.41
N SER A 359 -1.55 45.94 -46.74
CA SER A 359 -2.43 46.55 -45.73
C SER A 359 -3.23 45.50 -44.95
N LYS A 360 -3.71 44.45 -45.64
CA LYS A 360 -4.44 43.33 -45.02
C LYS A 360 -3.54 42.52 -44.09
N GLU A 361 -2.32 42.20 -44.52
CA GLU A 361 -1.35 41.48 -43.69
C GLU A 361 -0.87 42.33 -42.49
N LYS A 362 -0.72 43.65 -42.65
CA LYS A 362 -0.44 44.58 -41.54
C LYS A 362 -1.60 44.63 -40.53
N ALA A 363 -2.85 44.55 -40.99
CA ALA A 363 -4.01 44.46 -40.11
C ALA A 363 -4.03 43.13 -39.33
N LEU A 364 -3.77 41.99 -40.00
CA LEU A 364 -3.63 40.68 -39.34
C LEU A 364 -2.52 40.67 -38.29
N LEU A 365 -1.40 41.36 -38.55
CA LEU A 365 -0.31 41.51 -37.57
C LEU A 365 -0.75 42.32 -36.34
N ALA A 366 -1.55 43.36 -36.53
CA ALA A 366 -2.06 44.21 -35.46
C ALA A 366 -3.11 43.50 -34.59
N GLU A 367 -3.90 42.59 -35.17
CA GLU A 367 -4.91 41.78 -34.45
C GLU A 367 -4.29 40.66 -33.60
N LEU A 368 -3.02 40.29 -33.83
CA LEU A 368 -2.39 39.24 -33.04
C LEU A 368 -2.16 39.68 -31.58
N PRO A 369 -2.63 38.90 -30.60
CA PRO A 369 -2.48 39.25 -29.19
C PRO A 369 -0.99 39.42 -28.82
N ILE A 370 -0.72 40.37 -27.93
CA ILE A 370 0.61 40.60 -27.39
C ILE A 370 0.88 39.50 -26.35
N SER A 371 1.96 38.75 -26.52
CA SER A 371 2.34 37.71 -25.55
C SER A 371 2.61 38.33 -24.17
N GLU A 372 1.95 37.83 -23.13
CA GLU A 372 2.17 38.19 -21.73
C GLU A 372 3.56 37.74 -21.23
N ILE A 373 4.16 36.73 -21.86
CA ILE A 373 5.48 36.20 -21.52
C ILE A 373 6.51 36.78 -22.50
N LYS A 374 7.56 37.43 -21.95
CA LYS A 374 8.73 37.83 -22.73
C LYS A 374 9.51 36.59 -23.16
N LEU A 375 9.30 36.16 -24.39
CA LEU A 375 10.13 35.12 -25.00
C LEU A 375 11.50 35.70 -25.40
N PRO A 376 12.58 34.91 -25.33
CA PRO A 376 13.83 35.26 -25.99
C PRO A 376 13.55 35.52 -27.46
N ARG A 377 14.05 36.64 -28.00
CA ARG A 377 13.88 36.95 -29.43
C ARG A 377 14.39 35.78 -30.25
N LEU A 378 13.50 35.18 -31.04
CA LEU A 378 13.92 34.26 -32.10
C LEU A 378 14.72 35.09 -33.08
N GLN A 379 16.04 34.89 -33.09
CA GLN A 379 16.89 35.54 -34.06
C GLN A 379 16.46 35.03 -35.44
N THR A 380 15.81 35.90 -36.22
CA THR A 380 15.67 35.65 -37.65
C THR A 380 17.09 35.55 -38.18
N LYS A 381 17.48 34.37 -38.68
CA LYS A 381 18.77 34.21 -39.34
C LYS A 381 18.89 35.33 -40.38
N PRO A 382 19.94 36.16 -40.32
CA PRO A 382 20.17 37.11 -41.40
C PRO A 382 20.31 36.28 -42.68
N GLY A 383 19.58 36.69 -43.71
CA GLY A 383 19.57 36.04 -45.01
C GLY A 383 21.02 35.76 -45.44
N SER A 384 21.31 34.48 -45.63
CA SER A 384 22.47 34.04 -46.39
C SER A 384 22.26 34.53 -47.81
N ASN A 385 22.91 35.66 -48.14
CA ASN A 385 23.18 36.06 -49.51
C ASN A 385 24.03 35.01 -50.22
#